data_AF-A0A2G9CH00-F1
#
_entry.id   AF-A0A2G9CH00-F1
#
_cell.length_a   1.000
_cell.length_b   1.000
_cell.length_c   1.000
_cell.angle_alpha   90.00
_cell.angle_beta   90.00
_cell.angle_gamma   90.00
#
_symmetry.space_group_name_H-M   'P 1'
#
loop_
_entity.id
_entity.type
_entity.pdbx_description
1 polymer ?
#
loop_
_entity_poly.entity_id
_entity_poly.type
_entity_poly.pdbx_seq_one_letter_code
_entity_poly.pdbx_strand_id
1 'polypeptide(L)'
;MADDRDANHRRADNNGGPPNSGAIEKRETMQQHEEAAATGGLTGWPLSEFRKRKLEIQFTGSGSEYFRIWIVNLLLTIVTASLYWPFAKARRIRYFYANTLIDGHALSFHGDPWKMFRGHLLLLVLMGTYSAAGHFSPMAGLIAFGVMAAIWPALWRAGMQFRLGNTGWRGLRFGFAGTLKGAYGPALPIWICSAAILLVQVIGGPAGLPVDGKPRFGTVEKVVLLITLAILLLMPWVIAAAKRYQHNGYRIAAQHGELRLGASAVYWLCLKTLGVTLLITVLMMVLAGVGFAIGMFVVHSQKAAFGGAMVGAMAGYLLYFALLGPFFTARFQNMVWNGTTTDDLSFTSQLKVGALTWLTLKNWVLTLITLGLYRPFAVVHTARLRLEAVSVTMDGDPETWVAGQGSATQDAAGELAGDFFGIDMGL
;
A
#
# COMPACT_ATOMS: atom_id res chain seq x y z
N MET A 1 -24.46 77.85 -77.13
CA MET A 1 -24.61 76.39 -76.97
C MET A 1 -25.21 76.20 -75.59
N ALA A 2 -26.53 76.31 -75.46
CA ALA A 2 -27.49 75.19 -75.54
C ALA A 2 -27.32 74.28 -74.32
N ASP A 3 -28.30 73.87 -73.53
CA ASP A 3 -29.77 73.90 -73.51
C ASP A 3 -30.06 73.22 -72.13
N ASP A 4 -30.79 73.83 -71.19
CA ASP A 4 -32.21 73.55 -70.94
C ASP A 4 -32.51 72.34 -70.02
N ARG A 5 -33.62 72.49 -69.28
CA ARG A 5 -34.50 71.49 -68.64
C ARG A 5 -34.42 71.22 -67.14
N ASP A 6 -35.39 71.85 -66.48
CA ASP A 6 -36.51 71.23 -65.74
C ASP A 6 -36.19 70.40 -64.49
N ALA A 7 -36.53 70.89 -63.29
CA ALA A 7 -37.87 70.88 -62.70
C ALA A 7 -38.48 69.47 -62.57
N ASN A 8 -38.73 68.98 -61.35
CA ASN A 8 -40.04 69.14 -60.70
C ASN A 8 -40.19 68.31 -59.40
N HIS A 9 -40.91 68.90 -58.45
CA HIS A 9 -41.70 68.36 -57.34
C HIS A 9 -41.38 66.99 -56.67
N ARG A 10 -41.27 67.01 -55.32
CA ARG A 10 -42.37 66.68 -54.39
C ARG A 10 -41.97 66.96 -52.92
N ARG A 11 -42.84 67.69 -52.20
CA ARG A 11 -42.89 67.82 -50.73
C ARG A 11 -43.83 66.74 -50.17
N ALA A 12 -43.77 66.56 -48.84
CA ALA A 12 -44.57 65.71 -47.94
C ALA A 12 -43.84 64.38 -47.60
N ASP A 13 -43.62 63.94 -46.36
CA ASP A 13 -44.22 64.30 -45.08
C ASP A 13 -43.26 64.10 -43.91
N ASN A 14 -43.49 64.91 -42.89
CA ASN A 14 -42.90 64.85 -41.56
C ASN A 14 -43.60 63.75 -40.74
N ASN A 15 -42.89 62.72 -40.29
CA ASN A 15 -43.33 61.90 -39.15
C ASN A 15 -42.15 61.16 -38.48
N GLY A 16 -41.35 61.90 -37.72
CA GLY A 16 -40.33 61.35 -36.83
C GLY A 16 -40.97 60.80 -35.56
N GLY A 17 -41.42 59.53 -35.60
CA GLY A 17 -41.64 58.73 -34.39
C GLY A 17 -40.30 58.25 -33.79
N PRO A 18 -40.19 58.04 -32.47
CA PRO A 18 -38.93 57.67 -31.82
C PRO A 18 -38.40 56.34 -32.38
N PRO A 19 -37.06 56.18 -32.53
CA PRO A 19 -36.51 54.93 -33.01
C PRO A 19 -36.87 53.78 -32.07
N ASN A 20 -37.41 52.72 -32.68
CA ASN A 20 -37.88 51.51 -32.03
C ASN A 20 -36.73 50.86 -31.24
N SER A 21 -36.74 51.00 -29.91
CA SER A 21 -35.70 50.51 -28.98
C SER A 21 -35.39 49.02 -29.15
N GLY A 22 -36.37 48.22 -29.57
CA GLY A 22 -36.20 46.79 -29.81
C GLY A 22 -35.42 46.45 -31.10
N ALA A 23 -35.25 47.38 -32.03
CA ALA A 23 -34.46 47.15 -33.26
C ALA A 23 -32.97 47.50 -33.07
N ILE A 24 -32.66 48.39 -32.12
CA ILE A 24 -31.29 48.75 -31.74
C ILE A 24 -30.72 47.64 -30.85
N GLU A 25 -31.48 47.17 -29.86
CA GLU A 25 -31.08 46.08 -28.96
C GLU A 25 -30.85 44.75 -29.72
N LYS A 26 -31.62 44.48 -30.77
CA LYS A 26 -31.45 43.30 -31.63
C LYS A 26 -30.25 43.40 -32.59
N ARG A 27 -29.85 44.62 -32.97
CA ARG A 27 -28.65 44.88 -33.78
C ARG A 27 -27.39 44.85 -32.91
N GLU A 28 -27.44 45.37 -31.69
CA GLU A 28 -26.33 45.29 -30.72
C GLU A 28 -26.06 43.85 -30.29
N THR A 29 -27.10 43.05 -30.04
CA THR A 29 -26.95 41.62 -29.72
C THR A 29 -26.42 40.82 -30.91
N MET A 30 -26.88 41.08 -32.15
CA MET A 30 -26.32 40.43 -33.34
C MET A 30 -24.86 40.87 -33.63
N GLN A 31 -24.52 42.15 -33.44
CA GLN A 31 -23.14 42.63 -33.58
C GLN A 31 -22.20 42.07 -32.50
N GLN A 32 -22.67 41.90 -31.26
CA GLN A 32 -21.91 41.20 -30.21
C GLN A 32 -21.70 39.72 -30.53
N HIS A 33 -22.67 39.06 -31.17
CA HIS A 33 -22.53 37.67 -31.61
C HIS A 33 -21.60 37.52 -32.84
N GLU A 34 -21.56 38.51 -33.74
CA GLU A 34 -20.62 38.54 -34.88
C GLU A 34 -19.20 38.96 -34.46
N GLU A 35 -19.02 39.92 -33.55
CA GLU A 35 -17.70 40.24 -32.98
C GLU A 35 -17.13 39.06 -32.18
N ALA A 36 -17.96 38.36 -31.38
CA ALA A 36 -17.54 37.14 -30.68
C ALA A 36 -17.18 35.98 -31.62
N ALA A 37 -17.75 35.95 -32.83
CA ALA A 37 -17.43 34.95 -33.87
C ALA A 37 -16.23 35.35 -34.73
N ALA A 38 -15.97 36.65 -34.93
CA ALA A 38 -14.91 37.18 -35.78
C ALA A 38 -13.57 37.39 -35.04
N THR A 39 -13.57 37.71 -33.75
CA THR A 39 -12.38 37.62 -32.89
C THR A 39 -12.29 36.23 -32.30
N GLY A 40 -11.88 35.24 -33.10
CA GLY A 40 -11.84 33.82 -32.73
C GLY A 40 -11.49 33.56 -31.27
N GLY A 41 -12.52 33.42 -30.42
CA GLY A 41 -12.40 33.01 -29.02
C GLY A 41 -11.42 33.79 -28.14
N LEU A 42 -11.15 35.08 -28.38
CA LEU A 42 -10.17 35.86 -27.59
C LEU A 42 -10.77 36.67 -26.42
N THR A 43 -12.02 36.40 -26.04
CA THR A 43 -12.44 36.52 -24.62
C THR A 43 -12.32 35.18 -23.92
N GLY A 44 -11.31 34.40 -24.29
CA GLY A 44 -10.79 33.31 -23.49
C GLY A 44 -10.15 33.87 -22.22
N TRP A 45 -10.98 34.22 -21.24
CA TRP A 45 -10.61 33.81 -19.88
C TRP A 45 -10.15 32.36 -20.01
N PRO A 46 -8.97 31.97 -19.50
CA PRO A 46 -8.68 30.56 -19.42
C PRO A 46 -9.85 30.03 -18.58
N LEU A 47 -10.75 29.29 -19.22
CA LEU A 47 -11.38 28.19 -18.54
C LEU A 47 -10.16 27.48 -17.97
N SER A 48 -9.90 27.73 -16.69
CA SER A 48 -9.06 26.91 -15.86
C SER A 48 -9.78 25.57 -15.89
N GLU A 49 -9.64 24.87 -17.02
CA GLU A 49 -9.69 23.45 -17.09
C GLU A 49 -8.63 23.05 -16.06
N PHE A 50 -9.10 22.88 -14.83
CA PHE A 50 -8.55 21.94 -13.89
C PHE A 50 -8.69 20.57 -14.55
N ARG A 51 -7.88 20.37 -15.60
CA ARG A 51 -7.84 19.15 -16.38
C ARG A 51 -7.14 18.19 -15.45
N LYS A 52 -7.93 17.32 -14.82
CA LYS A 52 -7.46 16.21 -13.98
C LYS A 52 -6.16 15.64 -14.56
N ARG A 53 -5.03 16.02 -13.98
CA ARG A 53 -3.72 15.71 -14.52
C ARG A 53 -3.36 14.32 -14.02
N LYS A 54 -3.13 13.42 -14.96
CA LYS A 54 -2.58 12.10 -14.62
C LYS A 54 -1.08 12.26 -14.40
N LEU A 55 -0.66 12.10 -13.15
CA LEU A 55 0.73 12.03 -12.73
C LEU A 55 1.20 10.57 -12.89
N GLU A 56 2.15 10.36 -13.79
CA GLU A 56 2.75 9.05 -13.99
C GLU A 56 3.75 8.73 -12.88
N ILE A 57 3.73 7.49 -12.40
CA ILE A 57 4.73 6.95 -11.49
C ILE A 57 5.71 6.11 -12.30
N GLN A 58 6.99 6.46 -12.23
CA GLN A 58 8.07 5.75 -12.92
C GLN A 58 9.13 5.31 -11.91
N PHE A 59 9.71 4.13 -12.11
CA PHE A 59 10.76 3.62 -11.25
C PHE A 59 12.08 3.37 -12.02
N THR A 60 13.03 4.29 -11.86
CA THR A 60 14.31 4.32 -12.58
C THR A 60 15.40 3.46 -11.96
N GLY A 61 15.13 2.85 -10.80
CA GLY A 61 16.13 2.08 -10.06
C GLY A 61 16.68 0.89 -10.85
N SER A 62 17.99 0.67 -10.77
CA SER A 62 18.70 -0.44 -11.40
C SER A 62 18.94 -1.60 -10.43
N GLY A 63 18.87 -2.84 -10.95
CA GLY A 63 19.16 -4.05 -10.18
C GLY A 63 20.63 -4.14 -9.76
N SER A 64 21.55 -3.74 -10.64
CA SER A 64 22.99 -3.80 -10.38
C SER A 64 23.46 -2.76 -9.37
N GLU A 65 22.90 -1.56 -9.42
CA GLU A 65 23.18 -0.51 -8.43
C GLU A 65 22.67 -0.92 -7.05
N TYR A 66 21.43 -1.43 -6.98
CA TYR A 66 20.87 -1.93 -5.73
C TYR A 66 21.63 -3.16 -5.19
N PHE A 67 22.11 -4.05 -6.07
CA PHE A 67 22.93 -5.20 -5.66
C PHE A 67 24.20 -4.75 -4.91
N ARG A 68 24.91 -3.73 -5.41
CA ARG A 68 26.11 -3.16 -4.75
C ARG A 68 25.79 -2.62 -3.36
N ILE A 69 24.67 -1.93 -3.21
CA ILE A 69 24.20 -1.44 -1.91
C ILE A 69 23.86 -2.62 -0.98
N TRP A 70 23.14 -3.60 -1.50
CA TRP A 70 22.63 -4.74 -0.75
C TRP A 70 23.76 -5.64 -0.23
N ILE A 71 24.76 -5.97 -1.05
CA ILE A 71 25.84 -6.87 -0.64
C ILE A 71 26.69 -6.27 0.47
N VAL A 72 27.03 -4.97 0.37
CA VAL A 72 27.77 -4.25 1.42
C VAL A 72 26.96 -4.22 2.71
N ASN A 73 25.67 -3.90 2.61
CA ASN A 73 24.79 -3.87 3.77
C ASN A 73 24.62 -5.26 4.40
N LEU A 74 24.54 -6.33 3.61
CA LEU A 74 24.45 -7.70 4.09
C LEU A 74 25.70 -8.07 4.88
N LEU A 75 26.88 -7.83 4.33
CA LEU A 75 28.16 -8.10 4.99
C LEU A 75 28.27 -7.33 6.32
N LEU A 76 27.97 -6.02 6.31
CA LEU A 76 27.99 -5.21 7.53
C LEU A 76 26.96 -5.70 8.56
N THR A 77 25.78 -6.12 8.14
CA THR A 77 24.74 -6.64 9.05
C THR A 77 25.20 -7.95 9.70
N ILE A 78 25.89 -8.84 8.97
CA ILE A 78 26.44 -10.09 9.52
C ILE A 78 27.57 -9.78 10.51
N VAL A 79 28.56 -8.98 10.09
CA VAL A 79 29.73 -8.64 10.91
C VAL A 79 29.34 -7.94 12.21
N THR A 80 28.29 -7.11 12.18
CA THR A 80 27.78 -6.38 13.35
C THR A 80 26.68 -7.12 14.13
N ALA A 81 26.43 -8.40 13.83
CA ALA A 81 25.39 -9.20 14.48
C ALA A 81 24.02 -8.50 14.53
N SER A 82 23.56 -7.97 13.39
CA SER A 82 22.32 -7.20 13.18
C SER A 82 22.32 -5.75 13.64
N LEU A 83 23.35 -5.27 14.35
CA LEU A 83 23.40 -3.90 14.87
C LEU A 83 23.40 -2.83 13.76
N TYR A 84 23.94 -3.16 12.57
CA TYR A 84 23.94 -2.27 11.39
C TYR A 84 22.59 -2.26 10.62
N TRP A 85 21.64 -3.13 10.95
CA TRP A 85 20.37 -3.24 10.21
C TRP A 85 19.61 -1.91 10.02
N PRO A 86 19.54 -0.98 10.99
CA PRO A 86 18.87 0.31 10.83
C PRO A 86 19.50 1.20 9.74
N PHE A 87 20.83 1.22 9.65
CA PHE A 87 21.56 1.95 8.62
C PHE A 87 21.35 1.34 7.23
N ALA A 88 21.39 0.00 7.14
CA ALA A 88 21.05 -0.72 5.93
C ALA A 88 19.62 -0.41 5.46
N LYS A 89 18.66 -0.38 6.39
CA LYS A 89 17.26 -0.01 6.11
C LYS A 89 17.14 1.43 5.62
N ALA A 90 17.78 2.39 6.28
CA ALA A 90 17.78 3.79 5.86
C ALA A 90 18.32 3.96 4.43
N ARG A 91 19.44 3.31 4.09
CA ARG A 91 20.04 3.34 2.75
C ARG A 91 19.12 2.71 1.70
N ARG A 92 18.45 1.60 2.03
CA ARG A 92 17.43 0.99 1.16
C ARG A 92 16.28 1.97 0.90
N ILE A 93 15.70 2.58 1.92
CA ILE A 93 14.57 3.52 1.76
C ILE A 93 14.98 4.70 0.87
N ARG A 94 16.13 5.33 1.15
CA ARG A 94 16.67 6.43 0.34
C ARG A 94 16.83 6.04 -1.12
N TYR A 95 17.37 4.86 -1.39
CA TYR A 95 17.55 4.36 -2.76
C TYR A 95 16.22 4.20 -3.50
N PHE A 96 15.23 3.55 -2.89
CA PHE A 96 13.93 3.34 -3.55
C PHE A 96 13.18 4.66 -3.76
N TYR A 97 13.26 5.59 -2.82
CA TYR A 97 12.55 6.87 -2.91
C TYR A 97 13.18 7.76 -3.99
N ALA A 98 14.51 7.89 -3.99
CA ALA A 98 15.23 8.67 -5.00
C ALA A 98 15.02 8.14 -6.44
N ASN A 99 14.69 6.84 -6.58
CA ASN A 99 14.40 6.21 -7.86
C ASN A 99 12.90 6.05 -8.16
N THR A 100 12.01 6.59 -7.31
CA THR A 100 10.57 6.64 -7.56
C THR A 100 10.21 8.07 -7.97
N LEU A 101 9.93 8.26 -9.25
CA LEU A 101 9.53 9.56 -9.79
C LEU A 101 8.02 9.62 -9.90
N ILE A 102 7.45 10.73 -9.45
CA ILE A 102 6.06 11.09 -9.66
C ILE A 102 6.08 12.36 -10.50
N ASP A 103 5.53 12.30 -11.72
CA ASP A 103 5.52 13.43 -12.66
C ASP A 103 6.92 14.01 -12.93
N GLY A 104 7.90 13.13 -13.13
CA GLY A 104 9.29 13.50 -13.41
C GLY A 104 10.13 13.95 -12.21
N HIS A 105 9.53 14.06 -11.01
CA HIS A 105 10.25 14.44 -9.78
C HIS A 105 10.38 13.27 -8.81
N ALA A 106 11.61 13.01 -8.34
CA ALA A 106 11.89 11.94 -7.40
C ALA A 106 11.32 12.21 -5.99
N LEU A 107 10.91 11.14 -5.31
CA LEU A 107 10.67 11.18 -3.87
C LEU A 107 12.00 11.36 -3.13
N SER A 108 11.96 12.11 -2.04
CA SER A 108 13.12 12.35 -1.17
C SER A 108 12.85 11.78 0.22
N PHE A 109 13.88 11.18 0.82
CA PHE A 109 13.80 10.67 2.19
C PHE A 109 14.95 11.24 3.03
N HIS A 110 14.61 11.96 4.09
CA HIS A 110 15.54 12.71 4.94
C HIS A 110 15.74 12.09 6.34
N GLY A 111 15.26 10.87 6.57
CA GLY A 111 15.28 10.25 7.90
C GLY A 111 16.69 9.95 8.39
N ASP A 112 16.99 10.42 9.60
CA ASP A 112 18.29 10.20 10.26
C ASP A 112 18.46 8.71 10.66
N PRO A 113 19.49 8.01 10.14
CA PRO A 113 19.77 6.63 10.51
C PRO A 113 20.03 6.43 12.02
N TRP A 114 20.57 7.43 12.72
CA TRP A 114 20.86 7.32 14.16
C TRP A 114 19.59 7.28 15.02
N LYS A 115 18.52 7.97 14.60
CA LYS A 115 17.20 7.83 15.25
C LYS A 115 16.65 6.41 15.08
N MET A 116 16.80 5.83 13.90
CA MET A 116 16.41 4.42 13.64
C MET A 116 17.24 3.43 14.46
N PHE A 117 18.52 3.74 14.69
CA PHE A 117 19.41 2.94 15.51
C PHE A 117 18.98 2.87 16.98
N ARG A 118 18.65 4.01 17.59
CA ARG A 118 18.16 4.08 18.98
C ARG A 118 16.90 3.24 19.18
N GLY A 119 15.98 3.33 18.24
CA GLY A 119 14.78 2.51 18.22
C GLY A 119 15.05 1.02 18.14
N HIS A 120 16.00 0.60 17.30
CA HIS A 120 16.42 -0.78 17.21
C HIS A 120 17.09 -1.28 18.49
N LEU A 121 17.96 -0.48 19.09
CA LEU A 121 18.60 -0.81 20.37
C LEU A 121 17.56 -0.99 21.49
N LEU A 122 16.56 -0.10 21.56
CA LEU A 122 15.46 -0.23 22.50
C LEU A 122 14.71 -1.56 22.31
N LEU A 123 14.41 -1.94 21.07
CA LEU A 123 13.76 -3.23 20.79
C LEU A 123 14.62 -4.42 21.18
N LEU A 124 15.93 -4.37 20.93
CA LEU A 124 16.85 -5.42 21.36
C LEU A 124 16.85 -5.55 22.89
N VAL A 125 16.86 -4.43 23.62
CA VAL A 125 16.74 -4.43 25.08
C VAL A 125 15.41 -5.01 25.53
N LEU A 126 14.28 -4.55 24.97
CA LEU A 126 12.96 -5.06 25.33
C LEU A 126 12.83 -6.55 25.05
N MET A 127 13.32 -7.02 23.90
CA MET A 127 13.31 -8.45 23.54
C MET A 127 14.24 -9.27 24.44
N GLY A 128 15.41 -8.73 24.78
CA GLY A 128 16.34 -9.33 25.73
C GLY A 128 15.72 -9.46 27.12
N THR A 129 15.05 -8.41 27.61
CA THR A 129 14.33 -8.44 28.90
C THR A 129 13.17 -9.44 28.89
N TYR A 130 12.44 -9.55 27.78
CA TYR A 130 11.40 -10.56 27.61
C TYR A 130 11.97 -11.98 27.67
N SER A 131 13.06 -12.22 26.94
CA SER A 131 13.75 -13.52 26.94
C SER A 131 14.24 -13.88 28.34
N ALA A 132 14.87 -12.92 29.05
CA ALA A 132 15.34 -13.13 30.42
C ALA A 132 14.18 -13.40 31.39
N ALA A 133 13.11 -12.61 31.34
CA ALA A 133 11.94 -12.78 32.20
C ALA A 133 11.32 -14.18 32.07
N GLY A 134 11.24 -14.70 30.84
CA GLY A 134 10.74 -16.05 30.58
C GLY A 134 11.60 -17.17 31.17
N HIS A 135 12.90 -16.96 31.37
CA HIS A 135 13.78 -17.94 32.03
C HIS A 135 13.61 -17.98 33.55
N PHE A 136 13.30 -16.84 34.19
CA PHE A 136 13.12 -16.78 35.65
C PHE A 136 11.74 -17.30 36.10
N SER A 137 10.68 -16.89 35.40
CA SER A 137 9.32 -17.28 35.75
C SER A 137 8.41 -17.24 34.52
N PRO A 138 7.62 -18.30 34.26
CA PRO A 138 6.59 -18.27 33.22
C PRO A 138 5.63 -17.09 33.35
N MET A 139 5.30 -16.67 34.58
CA MET A 139 4.42 -15.53 34.84
C MET A 139 5.09 -14.21 34.44
N ALA A 140 6.38 -14.04 34.75
CA ALA A 140 7.14 -12.87 34.32
C ALA A 140 7.23 -12.80 32.78
N GLY A 141 7.39 -13.95 32.10
CA GLY A 141 7.32 -14.06 30.65
C GLY A 141 5.97 -13.63 30.08
N LEU A 142 4.85 -14.04 30.69
CA LEU A 142 3.50 -13.65 30.27
C LEU A 142 3.26 -12.14 30.45
N ILE A 143 3.69 -11.57 31.57
CA ILE A 143 3.59 -10.12 31.81
C ILE A 143 4.42 -9.36 30.77
N ALA A 144 5.66 -9.79 30.52
CA ALA A 144 6.54 -9.17 29.53
C ALA A 144 5.95 -9.26 28.10
N PHE A 145 5.35 -10.41 27.75
CA PHE A 145 4.62 -10.56 26.48
C PHE A 145 3.45 -9.58 26.37
N GLY A 146 2.64 -9.45 27.43
CA GLY A 146 1.51 -8.50 27.46
C GLY A 146 1.95 -7.05 27.27
N VAL A 147 3.04 -6.64 27.93
CA VAL A 147 3.64 -5.30 27.76
C VAL A 147 4.14 -5.09 26.33
N MET A 148 4.85 -6.06 25.76
CA MET A 148 5.34 -5.98 24.37
C MET A 148 4.19 -5.88 23.37
N ALA A 149 3.15 -6.70 23.55
CA ALA A 149 1.95 -6.66 22.73
C ALA A 149 1.27 -5.28 22.82
N ALA A 150 1.14 -4.70 24.02
CA ALA A 150 0.54 -3.38 24.22
C ALA A 150 1.37 -2.24 23.58
N ILE A 151 2.70 -2.35 23.57
CA ILE A 151 3.59 -1.33 22.97
C ILE A 151 3.58 -1.42 21.43
N TRP A 152 3.35 -2.59 20.85
CA TRP A 152 3.49 -2.82 19.40
C TRP A 152 2.68 -1.86 18.51
N PRO A 153 1.37 -1.59 18.72
CA PRO A 153 0.62 -0.65 17.88
C PRO A 153 1.14 0.79 17.97
N ALA A 154 1.62 1.22 19.14
CA ALA A 154 2.23 2.53 19.32
C ALA A 154 3.53 2.66 18.52
N LEU A 155 4.36 1.61 18.49
CA LEU A 155 5.57 1.58 17.67
C LEU A 155 5.26 1.57 16.17
N TRP A 156 4.23 0.82 15.76
CA TRP A 156 3.78 0.80 14.37
C TRP A 156 3.33 2.20 13.91
N ARG A 157 2.57 2.92 14.73
CA ARG A 157 2.21 4.33 14.50
C ARG A 157 3.45 5.23 14.43
N ALA A 158 4.34 5.16 15.41
CA ALA A 158 5.55 5.99 15.46
C ALA A 158 6.43 5.78 14.22
N GLY A 159 6.53 4.54 13.72
CA GLY A 159 7.23 4.22 12.48
C GLY A 159 6.63 4.86 11.24
N MET A 160 5.30 4.92 11.15
CA MET A 160 4.61 5.61 10.06
C MET A 160 4.81 7.12 10.13
N GLN A 161 4.77 7.71 11.33
CA GLN A 161 5.06 9.13 11.55
C GLN A 161 6.48 9.49 11.16
N PHE A 162 7.46 8.71 11.60
CA PHE A 162 8.87 8.90 11.24
C PHE A 162 9.06 8.76 9.73
N ARG A 163 8.54 7.70 9.10
CA ARG A 163 8.76 7.47 7.67
C ARG A 163 8.13 8.57 6.81
N LEU A 164 6.85 8.88 7.04
CA LEU A 164 6.14 9.88 6.24
C LEU A 164 6.62 11.30 6.55
N GLY A 165 6.88 11.66 7.81
CA GLY A 165 7.41 12.97 8.18
C GLY A 165 8.79 13.28 7.59
N ASN A 166 9.57 12.25 7.29
CA ASN A 166 10.86 12.38 6.60
C ASN A 166 10.78 12.18 5.07
N THR A 167 9.58 11.98 4.53
CA THR A 167 9.35 11.85 3.09
C THR A 167 8.92 13.19 2.51
N GLY A 168 9.47 13.57 1.36
CA GLY A 168 9.04 14.75 0.64
C GLY A 168 9.03 14.58 -0.87
N TRP A 169 8.26 15.41 -1.56
CA TRP A 169 8.11 15.45 -3.01
C TRP A 169 7.85 16.89 -3.47
N ARG A 170 8.64 17.42 -4.42
CA ARG A 170 8.52 18.81 -4.92
C ARG A 170 8.42 19.88 -3.81
N GLY A 171 9.18 19.72 -2.73
CA GLY A 171 9.14 20.62 -1.55
C GLY A 171 7.98 20.36 -0.59
N LEU A 172 6.97 19.57 -0.97
CA LEU A 172 5.90 19.14 -0.08
C LEU A 172 6.39 18.06 0.87
N ARG A 173 6.14 18.22 2.18
CA ARG A 173 6.41 17.18 3.17
C ARG A 173 5.19 16.31 3.39
N PHE A 174 5.42 15.01 3.46
CA PHE A 174 4.38 14.07 3.84
C PHE A 174 4.29 14.01 5.37
N GLY A 175 3.19 13.47 5.88
CA GLY A 175 2.97 13.31 7.31
C GLY A 175 2.00 12.18 7.60
N PHE A 176 1.93 11.82 8.87
CA PHE A 176 0.97 10.83 9.36
C PHE A 176 0.18 11.41 10.54
N ALA A 177 -1.12 11.65 10.33
CA ALA A 177 -2.05 12.24 11.29
C ALA A 177 -2.90 11.18 12.04
N GLY A 178 -2.50 9.90 12.01
CA GLY A 178 -3.24 8.85 12.73
C GLY A 178 -3.19 9.02 14.25
N THR A 179 -4.34 8.90 14.91
CA THR A 179 -4.45 8.98 16.38
C THR A 179 -3.86 7.74 17.05
N LEU A 180 -3.38 7.87 18.30
CA LEU A 180 -2.88 6.71 19.05
C LEU A 180 -3.98 5.67 19.27
N LYS A 181 -5.17 6.11 19.71
CA LYS A 181 -6.36 5.23 19.88
C LYS A 181 -6.71 4.46 18.60
N GLY A 182 -6.58 5.09 17.43
CA GLY A 182 -6.83 4.44 16.15
C GLY A 182 -5.87 3.28 15.84
N ALA A 183 -4.61 3.34 16.31
CA ALA A 183 -3.63 2.27 16.12
C ALA A 183 -4.02 0.99 16.88
N TYR A 184 -4.64 1.15 18.05
CA TYR A 184 -5.09 0.03 18.89
C TYR A 184 -6.37 -0.63 18.36
N GLY A 185 -7.22 0.09 17.62
CA GLY A 185 -8.49 -0.41 17.09
C GLY A 185 -8.39 -1.76 16.37
N PRO A 186 -7.50 -1.92 15.37
CA PRO A 186 -7.30 -3.20 14.69
C PRO A 186 -6.72 -4.31 15.58
N ALA A 187 -5.96 -3.97 16.63
CA ALA A 187 -5.29 -4.95 17.49
C ALA A 187 -6.21 -5.50 18.60
N LEU A 188 -7.18 -4.70 19.07
CA LEU A 188 -8.05 -5.04 20.19
C LEU A 188 -8.81 -6.38 20.02
N PRO A 189 -9.47 -6.70 18.89
CA PRO A 189 -10.17 -7.97 18.76
C PRO A 189 -9.25 -9.18 18.87
N ILE A 190 -8.03 -9.08 18.33
CA ILE A 190 -7.03 -10.15 18.44
C ILE A 190 -6.65 -10.33 19.91
N TRP A 191 -6.37 -9.24 20.63
CA TRP A 191 -5.99 -9.31 22.04
C TRP A 191 -7.09 -9.87 22.92
N ILE A 192 -8.34 -9.49 22.69
CA ILE A 192 -9.49 -10.04 23.44
C ILE A 192 -9.58 -11.56 23.22
N CYS A 193 -9.49 -12.02 21.97
CA CYS A 193 -9.52 -13.46 21.69
C CYS A 193 -8.29 -14.19 22.26
N SER A 194 -7.09 -13.60 22.18
CA SER A 194 -5.87 -14.17 22.77
C SER A 194 -5.96 -14.24 24.30
N ALA A 195 -6.48 -13.20 24.96
CA ALA A 195 -6.71 -13.19 26.40
C ALA A 195 -7.75 -14.25 26.81
N ALA A 196 -8.81 -14.43 26.01
CA ALA A 196 -9.78 -15.50 26.22
C ALA A 196 -9.15 -16.90 26.10
N ILE A 197 -8.28 -17.12 25.11
CA ILE A 197 -7.52 -18.38 24.98
C ILE A 197 -6.65 -18.60 26.23
N LEU A 198 -5.93 -17.57 26.68
CA LEU A 198 -5.10 -17.66 27.89
C LEU A 198 -5.94 -18.00 29.13
N LEU A 199 -7.07 -17.34 29.32
CA LEU A 199 -7.98 -17.60 30.44
C LEU A 199 -8.51 -19.04 30.43
N VAL A 200 -8.95 -19.53 29.27
CA VAL A 200 -9.43 -20.91 29.10
C VAL A 200 -8.33 -21.92 29.46
N GLN A 201 -7.08 -21.64 29.10
CA GLN A 201 -5.95 -22.52 29.42
C GLN A 201 -5.50 -22.45 30.89
N VAL A 202 -5.61 -21.29 31.53
CA VAL A 202 -5.34 -21.15 32.97
C VAL A 202 -6.36 -21.93 33.81
N ILE A 203 -7.63 -21.93 33.41
CA ILE A 203 -8.71 -22.64 34.12
C ILE A 203 -8.73 -24.13 33.78
N GLY A 204 -8.65 -24.47 32.49
CA GLY A 204 -8.86 -25.82 31.96
C GLY A 204 -7.59 -26.68 31.81
N GLY A 205 -6.43 -26.08 32.07
CA GLY A 205 -5.11 -26.65 31.76
C GLY A 205 -4.67 -26.36 30.31
N PRO A 206 -3.38 -26.56 30.01
CA PRO A 206 -2.83 -26.33 28.67
C PRO A 206 -3.46 -27.26 27.63
N ALA A 207 -3.90 -26.69 26.51
CA ALA A 207 -4.52 -27.47 25.44
C ALA A 207 -3.48 -28.34 24.72
N GLY A 208 -3.81 -29.60 24.45
CA GLY A 208 -3.00 -30.50 23.61
C GLY A 208 -1.88 -31.27 24.31
N LEU A 209 -1.71 -31.14 25.64
CA LEU A 209 -0.87 -32.07 26.39
C LEU A 209 -1.63 -33.39 26.64
N PRO A 210 -1.03 -34.56 26.35
CA PRO A 210 -1.63 -35.84 26.72
C PRO A 210 -1.71 -35.94 28.25
N VAL A 211 -2.91 -36.07 28.78
CA VAL A 211 -3.12 -36.60 30.13
C VAL A 211 -3.36 -38.09 29.93
N ASP A 212 -2.54 -38.94 30.53
CA ASP A 212 -2.61 -40.41 30.46
C ASP A 212 -2.37 -41.04 29.07
N GLY A 213 -1.59 -40.38 28.20
CA GLY A 213 -1.15 -40.95 26.93
C GLY A 213 -2.23 -41.06 25.84
N LYS A 214 -3.44 -40.55 26.06
CA LYS A 214 -4.51 -40.48 25.06
C LYS A 214 -4.66 -39.05 24.52
N PRO A 215 -4.88 -38.86 23.20
CA PRO A 215 -5.17 -37.54 22.65
C PRO A 215 -6.46 -36.99 23.26
N ARG A 216 -6.34 -35.88 23.99
CA ARG A 216 -7.48 -35.19 24.62
C ARG A 216 -8.14 -34.27 23.59
N PHE A 217 -9.35 -34.62 23.14
CA PHE A 217 -10.28 -33.70 22.45
C PHE A 217 -11.45 -33.37 23.39
N GLY A 218 -11.12 -32.77 24.53
CA GLY A 218 -12.08 -32.37 25.54
C GLY A 218 -12.74 -31.03 25.23
N THR A 219 -13.50 -30.53 26.20
CA THR A 219 -14.21 -29.25 26.09
C THR A 219 -13.25 -28.07 25.93
N VAL A 220 -12.12 -28.08 26.64
CA VAL A 220 -11.09 -27.01 26.59
C VAL A 220 -10.51 -26.89 25.19
N GLU A 221 -10.12 -28.01 24.56
CA GLU A 221 -9.53 -28.02 23.23
C GLU A 221 -10.53 -27.55 22.17
N LYS A 222 -11.80 -27.96 22.27
CA LYS A 222 -12.88 -27.48 21.39
C LYS A 222 -13.11 -25.98 21.52
N VAL A 223 -13.10 -25.45 22.74
CA VAL A 223 -13.25 -24.01 22.99
C VAL A 223 -12.06 -23.22 22.45
N VAL A 224 -10.82 -23.66 22.70
CA VAL A 224 -9.61 -23.02 22.15
C VAL A 224 -9.62 -23.06 20.62
N LEU A 225 -10.00 -24.19 20.01
CA LEU A 225 -10.15 -24.31 18.57
C LEU A 225 -11.18 -23.32 18.03
N LEU A 226 -12.34 -23.21 18.67
CA LEU A 226 -13.40 -22.29 18.26
C LEU A 226 -12.95 -20.82 18.34
N ILE A 227 -12.24 -20.42 19.41
CA ILE A 227 -11.69 -19.06 19.53
C ILE A 227 -10.60 -18.83 18.47
N THR A 228 -9.77 -19.84 18.19
CA THR A 228 -8.74 -19.75 17.14
C THR A 228 -9.36 -19.58 15.74
N LEU A 229 -10.45 -20.29 15.45
CA LEU A 229 -11.22 -20.11 14.22
C LEU A 229 -11.88 -18.72 14.17
N ALA A 230 -12.36 -18.20 15.30
CA ALA A 230 -12.87 -16.84 15.37
C ALA A 230 -11.77 -15.80 15.05
N ILE A 231 -10.54 -15.98 15.55
CA ILE A 231 -9.40 -15.12 15.19
C ILE A 231 -9.14 -15.16 13.68
N LEU A 232 -9.14 -16.36 13.07
CA LEU A 232 -8.95 -16.51 11.63
C LEU A 232 -10.04 -15.76 10.83
N LEU A 233 -11.29 -15.84 11.27
CA LEU A 233 -12.41 -15.13 10.64
C LEU A 233 -12.37 -13.61 10.89
N LEU A 234 -11.73 -13.15 11.97
CA LEU A 234 -11.53 -11.72 12.23
C LEU A 234 -10.39 -11.12 11.41
N MET A 235 -9.43 -11.92 10.92
CA MET A 235 -8.25 -11.42 10.20
C MET A 235 -8.56 -10.51 9.00
N PRO A 236 -9.51 -10.83 8.09
CA PRO A 236 -9.85 -9.93 6.98
C PRO A 236 -10.33 -8.56 7.45
N TRP A 237 -11.11 -8.52 8.54
CA TRP A 237 -11.56 -7.26 9.14
C TRP A 237 -10.40 -6.49 9.75
N VAL A 238 -9.48 -7.16 10.46
CA VAL A 238 -8.28 -6.54 11.05
C VAL A 238 -7.40 -5.93 9.95
N ILE A 239 -7.17 -6.66 8.86
CA ILE A 239 -6.41 -6.15 7.70
C ILE A 239 -7.10 -4.91 7.12
N ALA A 240 -8.42 -4.93 6.94
CA ALA A 240 -9.17 -3.80 6.43
C ALA A 240 -9.11 -2.59 7.37
N ALA A 241 -9.28 -2.82 8.68
CA ALA A 241 -9.22 -1.77 9.72
C ALA A 241 -7.82 -1.16 9.82
N ALA A 242 -6.78 -1.99 9.78
CA ALA A 242 -5.39 -1.55 9.77
C ALA A 242 -5.11 -0.70 8.52
N LYS A 243 -5.57 -1.11 7.33
CA LYS A 243 -5.39 -0.31 6.11
C LYS A 243 -6.17 1.00 6.11
N ARG A 244 -7.40 1.01 6.64
CA ARG A 244 -8.16 2.25 6.87
C ARG A 244 -7.40 3.19 7.79
N TYR A 245 -6.87 2.70 8.91
CA TYR A 245 -6.05 3.52 9.81
C TYR A 245 -4.79 4.08 9.11
N GLN A 246 -4.10 3.27 8.31
CA GLN A 246 -2.93 3.72 7.56
C GLN A 246 -3.28 4.82 6.55
N HIS A 247 -4.25 4.57 5.68
CA HIS A 247 -4.55 5.48 4.58
C HIS A 247 -5.28 6.74 5.05
N ASN A 248 -6.17 6.62 6.03
CA ASN A 248 -6.84 7.77 6.65
C ASN A 248 -5.86 8.66 7.43
N GLY A 249 -4.72 8.09 7.83
CA GLY A 249 -3.66 8.83 8.49
C GLY A 249 -2.69 9.52 7.53
N TYR A 250 -2.71 9.23 6.23
CA TYR A 250 -1.78 9.87 5.28
C TYR A 250 -2.11 11.35 5.11
N ARG A 251 -1.07 12.19 5.16
CA ARG A 251 -1.19 13.62 4.94
C ARG A 251 -0.13 14.10 3.95
N ILE A 252 -0.52 14.93 3.01
CA ILE A 252 0.38 15.63 2.08
C ILE A 252 0.02 17.12 2.18
N ALA A 253 0.89 17.94 2.75
CA ALA A 253 0.54 19.34 3.06
C ALA A 253 -0.77 19.46 3.88
N ALA A 254 -1.81 20.13 3.35
CA ALA A 254 -3.13 20.27 3.97
C ALA A 254 -4.09 19.10 3.66
N GLN A 255 -3.73 18.24 2.71
CA GLN A 255 -4.59 17.22 2.13
C GLN A 255 -4.57 15.92 2.96
N HIS A 256 -5.74 15.33 3.20
CA HIS A 256 -5.90 14.10 3.98
C HIS A 256 -6.27 12.90 3.11
N GLY A 257 -5.63 11.76 3.34
CA GLY A 257 -6.04 10.50 2.73
C GLY A 257 -7.35 10.01 3.34
N GLU A 258 -8.21 9.42 2.52
CA GLU A 258 -9.37 8.66 2.91
C GLU A 258 -9.39 7.34 2.14
N LEU A 259 -9.59 6.23 2.85
CA LEU A 259 -9.71 4.90 2.24
C LEU A 259 -11.14 4.38 2.36
N ARG A 260 -11.82 4.32 1.23
CA ARG A 260 -13.13 3.68 1.06
C ARG A 260 -12.95 2.18 0.84
N LEU A 261 -12.60 1.46 1.90
CA LEU A 261 -12.46 0.01 1.88
C LEU A 261 -13.52 -0.64 2.77
N GLY A 262 -14.48 -1.35 2.18
CA GLY A 262 -15.45 -2.16 2.92
C GLY A 262 -14.82 -3.46 3.43
N ALA A 263 -15.18 -3.90 4.65
CA ALA A 263 -14.70 -5.19 5.18
C ALA A 263 -15.17 -6.36 4.30
N SER A 264 -16.40 -6.30 3.78
CA SER A 264 -16.99 -7.30 2.88
C SER A 264 -16.16 -7.54 1.62
N ALA A 265 -15.56 -6.49 1.05
CA ALA A 265 -14.69 -6.61 -0.12
C ALA A 265 -13.42 -7.42 0.19
N VAL A 266 -12.85 -7.25 1.38
CA VAL A 266 -11.69 -8.03 1.85
C VAL A 266 -12.09 -9.48 2.13
N TYR A 267 -13.24 -9.72 2.77
CA TYR A 267 -13.77 -11.08 2.95
C TYR A 267 -13.97 -11.80 1.61
N TRP A 268 -14.57 -11.12 0.64
CA TRP A 268 -14.77 -11.67 -0.69
C TRP A 268 -13.46 -11.97 -1.41
N LEU A 269 -12.44 -11.12 -1.24
CA LEU A 269 -11.10 -11.39 -1.74
C LEU A 269 -10.47 -12.61 -1.07
N CYS A 270 -10.58 -12.74 0.25
CA CYS A 270 -10.10 -13.91 1.00
C CYS A 270 -10.83 -15.18 0.55
N LEU A 271 -12.14 -15.13 0.33
CA LEU A 271 -12.92 -16.27 -0.16
C LEU A 271 -12.51 -16.68 -1.58
N LYS A 272 -12.31 -15.71 -2.50
CA LYS A 272 -11.76 -15.97 -3.83
C LYS A 272 -10.37 -16.58 -3.77
N THR A 273 -9.53 -16.07 -2.87
CA THR A 273 -8.17 -16.58 -2.65
C THR A 273 -8.22 -18.02 -2.15
N LEU A 274 -9.12 -18.33 -1.20
CA LEU A 274 -9.39 -19.70 -0.73
C LEU A 274 -9.86 -20.61 -1.86
N GLY A 275 -10.78 -20.15 -2.72
CA GLY A 275 -11.25 -20.93 -3.87
C GLY A 275 -10.12 -21.25 -4.87
N VAL A 276 -9.27 -20.27 -5.18
CA VAL A 276 -8.07 -20.48 -6.01
C VAL A 276 -7.09 -21.44 -5.33
N THR A 277 -6.91 -21.31 -4.02
CA THR A 277 -6.06 -22.18 -3.21
C THR A 277 -6.53 -23.63 -3.27
N LEU A 278 -7.83 -23.86 -3.09
CA LEU A 278 -8.45 -25.19 -3.18
C LEU A 278 -8.29 -25.76 -4.59
N LEU A 279 -8.54 -24.95 -5.63
CA LEU A 279 -8.38 -25.38 -7.02
C LEU A 279 -6.95 -25.81 -7.33
N ILE A 280 -5.94 -25.03 -6.92
CA ILE A 280 -4.53 -25.38 -7.09
C ILE A 280 -4.20 -26.65 -6.31
N THR A 281 -4.73 -26.80 -5.09
CA THR A 281 -4.50 -27.99 -4.26
C THR A 281 -5.06 -29.25 -4.93
N VAL A 282 -6.30 -29.19 -5.44
CA VAL A 282 -6.92 -30.29 -6.19
C VAL A 282 -6.10 -30.61 -7.45
N LEU A 283 -5.70 -29.59 -8.22
CA LEU A 283 -4.86 -29.77 -9.39
C LEU A 283 -3.54 -30.47 -9.02
N MET A 284 -2.88 -30.05 -7.94
CA MET A 284 -1.63 -30.66 -7.48
C MET A 284 -1.83 -32.11 -7.01
N MET A 285 -2.93 -32.43 -6.33
CA MET A 285 -3.25 -33.80 -5.94
C MET A 285 -3.48 -34.70 -7.16
N VAL A 286 -4.18 -34.19 -8.19
CA VAL A 286 -4.38 -34.92 -9.45
C VAL A 286 -3.05 -35.14 -10.16
N LEU A 287 -2.20 -34.11 -10.29
CA LEU A 287 -0.88 -34.24 -10.91
C LEU A 287 0.03 -35.21 -10.15
N ALA A 288 0.00 -35.19 -8.82
CA ALA A 288 0.74 -36.14 -7.99
C ALA A 288 0.24 -37.58 -8.17
N GLY A 289 -1.09 -37.79 -8.21
CA GLY A 289 -1.70 -39.09 -8.47
C GLY A 289 -1.36 -39.65 -9.85
N VAL A 290 -1.41 -38.81 -10.89
CA VAL A 290 -1.01 -39.17 -12.26
C VAL A 290 0.49 -39.48 -12.31
N GLY A 291 1.33 -38.65 -11.70
CA GLY A 291 2.78 -38.88 -11.62
C GLY A 291 3.12 -40.21 -10.92
N PHE A 292 2.39 -40.53 -9.84
CA PHE A 292 2.53 -41.81 -9.14
C PHE A 292 2.12 -42.99 -10.02
N ALA A 293 0.98 -42.91 -10.71
CA ALA A 293 0.50 -43.96 -11.62
C ALA A 293 1.48 -44.22 -12.77
N ILE A 294 2.00 -43.15 -13.40
CA ILE A 294 3.04 -43.24 -14.45
C ILE A 294 4.32 -43.85 -13.88
N GLY A 295 4.76 -43.41 -12.70
CA GLY A 295 5.95 -43.94 -12.03
C GLY A 295 5.85 -45.43 -11.72
N MET A 296 4.67 -45.89 -11.30
CA MET A 296 4.38 -47.31 -11.09
C MET A 296 4.44 -48.10 -12.40
N PHE A 297 3.87 -47.56 -13.47
CA PHE A 297 3.82 -48.21 -14.79
C PHE A 297 5.20 -48.29 -15.47
N VAL A 298 6.03 -47.26 -15.33
CA VAL A 298 7.34 -47.20 -16.01
C VAL A 298 8.43 -47.90 -15.17
N VAL A 299 8.52 -47.57 -13.89
CA VAL A 299 9.69 -47.93 -13.06
C VAL A 299 9.48 -49.26 -12.32
N HIS A 300 8.25 -49.79 -12.26
CA HIS A 300 7.90 -51.06 -11.59
C HIS A 300 8.43 -51.17 -10.14
N SER A 301 8.71 -50.03 -9.50
CA SER A 301 9.30 -49.96 -8.16
C SER A 301 8.53 -48.95 -7.34
N GLN A 302 7.87 -49.43 -6.27
CA GLN A 302 7.10 -48.59 -5.37
C GLN A 302 7.96 -47.50 -4.72
N LYS A 303 9.23 -47.80 -4.38
CA LYS A 303 10.15 -46.83 -3.77
C LYS A 303 10.50 -45.70 -4.73
N ALA A 304 10.75 -46.02 -6.00
CA ALA A 304 11.07 -45.01 -7.02
C ALA A 304 9.83 -44.17 -7.40
N ALA A 305 8.66 -44.79 -7.52
CA ALA A 305 7.40 -44.10 -7.76
C ALA A 305 7.06 -43.13 -6.62
N PHE A 306 7.24 -43.55 -5.36
CA PHE A 306 7.04 -42.69 -4.20
C PHE A 306 8.06 -41.54 -4.14
N GLY A 307 9.33 -41.80 -4.45
CA GLY A 307 10.36 -40.77 -4.55
C GLY A 307 10.03 -39.69 -5.60
N GLY A 308 9.60 -40.10 -6.80
CA GLY A 308 9.16 -39.18 -7.86
C GLY A 308 7.92 -38.38 -7.46
N ALA A 309 6.92 -39.02 -6.84
CA ALA A 309 5.73 -38.35 -6.34
C ALA A 309 6.07 -37.31 -5.25
N MET A 310 7.03 -37.59 -4.38
CA MET A 310 7.47 -36.66 -3.33
C MET A 310 8.19 -35.44 -3.92
N VAL A 311 9.05 -35.63 -4.93
CA VAL A 311 9.69 -34.52 -5.65
C VAL A 311 8.64 -33.69 -6.39
N GLY A 312 7.67 -34.32 -7.04
CA GLY A 312 6.54 -33.65 -7.68
C GLY A 312 5.67 -32.87 -6.69
N ALA A 313 5.40 -33.44 -5.52
CA ALA A 313 4.66 -32.77 -4.45
C ALA A 313 5.44 -31.56 -3.89
N MET A 314 6.76 -31.68 -3.72
CA MET A 314 7.63 -30.58 -3.29
C MET A 314 7.65 -29.45 -4.33
N ALA A 315 7.82 -29.77 -5.62
CA ALA A 315 7.75 -28.80 -6.70
C ALA A 315 6.36 -28.14 -6.76
N GLY A 316 5.31 -28.92 -6.55
CA GLY A 316 3.93 -28.47 -6.44
C GLY A 316 3.68 -27.51 -5.29
N TYR A 317 4.23 -27.81 -4.12
CA TYR A 317 4.17 -26.95 -2.94
C TYR A 317 4.88 -25.62 -3.20
N LEU A 318 6.05 -25.63 -3.82
CA LEU A 318 6.75 -24.39 -4.21
C LEU A 318 5.94 -23.58 -5.23
N LEU A 319 5.36 -24.25 -6.24
CA LEU A 319 4.51 -23.61 -7.23
C LEU A 319 3.24 -23.01 -6.60
N TYR A 320 2.64 -23.70 -5.64
CA TYR A 320 1.51 -23.22 -4.87
C TYR A 320 1.80 -21.86 -4.21
N PHE A 321 2.94 -21.71 -3.53
CA PHE A 321 3.34 -20.42 -2.94
C PHE A 321 3.63 -19.35 -4.00
N ALA A 322 4.22 -19.74 -5.13
CA ALA A 322 4.55 -18.84 -6.22
C ALA A 322 3.30 -18.30 -6.95
N LEU A 323 2.18 -19.03 -6.95
CA LEU A 323 0.93 -18.61 -7.59
C LEU A 323 0.02 -17.82 -6.63
N LEU A 324 -0.06 -18.24 -5.37
CA LEU A 324 -0.98 -17.67 -4.38
C LEU A 324 -0.62 -16.24 -3.98
N GLY A 325 0.68 -16.00 -3.70
CA GLY A 325 1.18 -14.71 -3.25
C GLY A 325 0.89 -13.56 -4.25
N PRO A 326 1.26 -13.70 -5.54
CA PRO A 326 0.97 -12.71 -6.57
C PRO A 326 -0.52 -12.44 -6.78
N PHE A 327 -1.36 -13.47 -6.72
CA PHE A 327 -2.81 -13.32 -6.88
C PHE A 327 -3.38 -12.39 -5.78
N PHE A 328 -3.12 -12.71 -4.52
CA PHE A 328 -3.59 -11.90 -3.40
C PHE A 328 -2.99 -10.49 -3.46
N THR A 329 -1.67 -10.39 -3.67
CA THR A 329 -0.95 -9.12 -3.70
C THR A 329 -1.50 -8.16 -4.76
N ALA A 330 -1.72 -8.63 -5.99
CA ALA A 330 -2.20 -7.77 -7.07
C ALA A 330 -3.65 -7.32 -6.88
N ARG A 331 -4.55 -8.23 -6.48
CA ARG A 331 -5.95 -7.88 -6.23
C ARG A 331 -6.10 -6.98 -5.01
N PHE A 332 -5.36 -7.25 -3.94
CA PHE A 332 -5.36 -6.42 -2.74
C PHE A 332 -4.78 -5.04 -3.02
N GLN A 333 -3.67 -4.95 -3.76
CA GLN A 333 -3.08 -3.67 -4.16
C GLN A 333 -4.06 -2.82 -4.97
N ASN A 334 -4.69 -3.40 -5.99
CA ASN A 334 -5.67 -2.68 -6.81
C ASN A 334 -6.87 -2.23 -5.97
N MET A 335 -7.37 -3.07 -5.07
CA MET A 335 -8.49 -2.73 -4.18
C MET A 335 -8.14 -1.59 -3.22
N VAL A 336 -6.94 -1.60 -2.62
CA VAL A 336 -6.52 -0.57 -1.66
C VAL A 336 -6.25 0.75 -2.36
N TRP A 337 -5.48 0.78 -3.44
CA TRP A 337 -5.17 2.04 -4.14
C TRP A 337 -6.39 2.63 -4.85
N ASN A 338 -7.23 1.83 -5.51
CA ASN A 338 -8.45 2.34 -6.15
C ASN A 338 -9.48 2.88 -5.13
N GLY A 339 -9.42 2.42 -3.88
CA GLY A 339 -10.24 2.94 -2.80
C GLY A 339 -9.64 4.14 -2.07
N THR A 340 -8.39 4.53 -2.38
CA THR A 340 -7.71 5.65 -1.73
C THR A 340 -7.98 6.93 -2.51
N THR A 341 -8.59 7.89 -1.83
CA THR A 341 -8.88 9.22 -2.36
C THR A 341 -8.46 10.27 -1.34
N THR A 342 -8.27 11.47 -1.81
CA THR A 342 -8.00 12.70 -1.06
C THR A 342 -8.81 13.79 -1.75
N ASP A 343 -8.96 14.97 -1.15
CA ASP A 343 -9.83 16.02 -1.71
C ASP A 343 -9.44 16.35 -3.17
N ASP A 344 -8.13 16.41 -3.44
CA ASP A 344 -7.59 16.75 -4.76
C ASP A 344 -6.84 15.59 -5.45
N LEU A 345 -6.65 14.43 -4.80
CA LEU A 345 -5.89 13.30 -5.36
C LEU A 345 -6.74 12.02 -5.40
N SER A 346 -6.71 11.34 -6.53
CA SER A 346 -7.26 9.99 -6.65
C SER A 346 -6.20 9.02 -7.15
N PHE A 347 -6.15 7.84 -6.52
CA PHE A 347 -5.17 6.81 -6.87
C PHE A 347 -5.86 5.72 -7.68
N THR A 348 -5.19 5.27 -8.74
CA THR A 348 -5.66 4.17 -9.59
C THR A 348 -4.54 3.16 -9.75
N SER A 349 -4.83 1.88 -9.61
CA SER A 349 -3.88 0.77 -9.69
C SER A 349 -4.42 -0.32 -10.60
N GLN A 350 -3.63 -0.67 -11.61
CA GLN A 350 -3.95 -1.69 -12.61
C GLN A 350 -2.88 -2.79 -12.66
N LEU A 351 -2.55 -3.36 -11.50
CA LEU A 351 -1.57 -4.44 -11.44
C LEU A 351 -2.17 -5.74 -12.00
N LYS A 352 -1.61 -6.23 -13.10
CA LYS A 352 -2.02 -7.48 -13.74
C LYS A 352 -1.49 -8.69 -12.96
N VAL A 353 -2.39 -9.59 -12.56
CA VAL A 353 -2.03 -10.83 -11.84
C VAL A 353 -1.01 -11.65 -12.65
N GLY A 354 -1.28 -11.90 -13.93
CA GLY A 354 -0.40 -12.71 -14.78
C GLY A 354 1.02 -12.15 -14.92
N ALA A 355 1.15 -10.82 -15.05
CA ALA A 355 2.46 -10.17 -15.12
C ALA A 355 3.26 -10.34 -13.82
N LEU A 356 2.60 -10.16 -12.67
CA LEU A 356 3.24 -10.35 -11.36
C LEU A 356 3.57 -11.82 -11.09
N THR A 357 2.69 -12.75 -11.47
CA THR A 357 2.94 -14.19 -11.35
C THR A 357 4.12 -14.63 -12.19
N TRP A 358 4.17 -14.23 -13.46
CA TRP A 358 5.31 -14.56 -14.35
C TRP A 358 6.63 -13.98 -13.82
N LEU A 359 6.61 -12.72 -13.39
CA LEU A 359 7.80 -12.10 -12.79
C LEU A 359 8.23 -12.83 -11.50
N THR A 360 7.28 -13.24 -10.67
CA THR A 360 7.56 -13.99 -9.44
C THR A 360 8.20 -15.34 -9.76
N LEU A 361 7.64 -16.11 -10.71
CA LEU A 361 8.22 -17.38 -11.14
C LEU A 361 9.65 -17.22 -11.66
N LYS A 362 9.89 -16.23 -12.54
CA LYS A 362 11.24 -15.90 -13.04
C LYS A 362 12.19 -15.57 -11.88
N ASN A 363 11.73 -14.74 -10.93
CA ASN A 363 12.52 -14.35 -9.78
C ASN A 363 12.88 -15.55 -8.89
N TRP A 364 11.93 -16.47 -8.66
CA TRP A 364 12.18 -17.68 -7.87
C TRP A 364 13.21 -18.59 -8.53
N VAL A 365 13.07 -18.85 -9.84
CA VAL A 365 14.02 -19.68 -10.61
C VAL A 365 15.42 -19.06 -10.57
N LEU A 366 15.55 -17.76 -10.83
CA LEU A 366 16.84 -17.08 -10.80
C LEU A 366 17.44 -17.01 -9.40
N THR A 367 16.61 -16.85 -8.36
CA THR A 367 17.06 -16.87 -6.97
C THR A 367 17.58 -18.25 -6.57
N LEU A 368 16.91 -19.31 -7.01
CA LEU A 368 17.34 -20.69 -6.76
C LEU A 368 18.69 -20.99 -7.44
N ILE A 369 18.83 -20.62 -8.73
CA ILE A 369 20.06 -20.85 -9.51
C ILE A 369 21.25 -20.05 -8.92
N THR A 370 21.01 -18.85 -8.41
CA THR A 370 22.05 -17.96 -7.88
C THR A 370 22.27 -18.10 -6.37
N LEU A 371 21.67 -19.12 -5.73
CA LEU A 371 21.73 -19.35 -4.28
C LEU A 371 21.39 -18.10 -3.45
N GLY A 372 20.41 -17.31 -3.91
CA GLY A 372 19.95 -16.10 -3.24
C GLY A 372 20.56 -14.78 -3.73
N LEU A 373 21.64 -14.79 -4.50
CA LEU A 373 22.31 -13.56 -4.96
C LEU A 373 21.46 -12.71 -5.92
N TYR A 374 20.47 -13.32 -6.59
CA TYR A 374 19.54 -12.59 -7.46
C TYR A 374 18.45 -11.81 -6.70
N ARG A 375 18.27 -12.01 -5.39
CA ARG A 375 17.23 -11.34 -4.58
C ARG A 375 17.15 -9.81 -4.76
N PRO A 376 18.24 -9.02 -4.77
CA PRO A 376 18.17 -7.59 -5.02
C PRO A 376 17.60 -7.23 -6.41
N PHE A 377 17.94 -7.97 -7.46
CA PHE A 377 17.36 -7.77 -8.80
C PHE A 377 15.85 -8.04 -8.79
N ALA A 378 15.43 -9.13 -8.14
CA ALA A 378 14.02 -9.47 -7.96
C ALA A 378 13.25 -8.34 -7.27
N VAL A 379 13.79 -7.77 -6.19
CA VAL A 379 13.16 -6.67 -5.44
C VAL A 379 13.00 -5.42 -6.33
N VAL A 380 14.01 -5.06 -7.12
CA VAL A 380 13.94 -3.92 -8.06
C VAL A 380 12.89 -4.15 -9.14
N HIS A 381 12.87 -5.31 -9.79
CA HIS A 381 11.87 -5.61 -10.82
C HIS A 381 10.45 -5.67 -10.27
N THR A 382 10.26 -6.25 -9.08
CA THR A 382 8.96 -6.27 -8.42
C THR A 382 8.52 -4.88 -7.98
N ALA A 383 9.43 -4.04 -7.48
CA ALA A 383 9.13 -2.65 -7.16
C ALA A 383 8.70 -1.87 -8.40
N ARG A 384 9.45 -2.00 -9.51
CA ARG A 384 9.12 -1.39 -10.79
C ARG A 384 7.70 -1.75 -11.24
N LEU A 385 7.42 -3.05 -11.36
CA LEU A 385 6.11 -3.53 -11.81
C LEU A 385 4.96 -3.06 -10.92
N ARG A 386 5.18 -2.97 -9.60
CA ARG A 386 4.15 -2.56 -8.63
C ARG A 386 3.93 -1.07 -8.58
N LEU A 387 4.97 -0.26 -8.70
CA LEU A 387 4.90 1.20 -8.67
C LEU A 387 4.34 1.77 -9.97
N GLU A 388 4.81 1.27 -11.12
CA GLU A 388 4.33 1.70 -12.44
C GLU A 388 2.90 1.25 -12.75
N ALA A 389 2.38 0.27 -12.01
CA ALA A 389 0.97 -0.11 -12.07
C ALA A 389 0.05 0.90 -11.38
N VAL A 390 0.59 1.86 -10.62
CA VAL A 390 -0.16 2.91 -9.92
C VAL A 390 -0.03 4.22 -10.69
N SER A 391 -1.16 4.89 -10.91
CA SER A 391 -1.21 6.26 -11.42
C SER A 391 -2.01 7.15 -10.48
N VAL A 392 -1.56 8.39 -10.32
CA VAL A 392 -2.22 9.39 -9.49
C VAL A 392 -2.91 10.37 -10.42
N THR A 393 -4.17 10.69 -10.17
CA THR A 393 -4.88 11.75 -10.89
C THR A 393 -5.11 12.89 -9.91
N MET A 394 -4.64 14.07 -10.28
CA MET A 394 -4.70 15.27 -9.45
C MET A 394 -5.66 16.30 -10.04
N ASP A 395 -6.50 16.88 -9.18
CA ASP A 395 -7.39 17.99 -9.46
C ASP A 395 -6.81 19.24 -8.77
N GLY A 396 -6.09 20.09 -9.51
CA GLY A 396 -5.37 21.25 -8.95
C GLY A 396 -3.86 21.28 -9.27
N ASP A 397 -3.19 22.37 -8.88
CA ASP A 397 -1.75 22.59 -9.10
C ASP A 397 -0.95 22.38 -7.79
N PRO A 398 0.04 21.46 -7.75
CA PRO A 398 0.89 21.23 -6.58
C PRO A 398 1.55 22.48 -6.00
N GLU A 399 1.81 23.50 -6.83
CA GLU A 399 2.50 24.73 -6.42
C GLU A 399 1.65 25.57 -5.46
N THR A 400 0.32 25.50 -5.58
CA THR A 400 -0.61 26.18 -4.66
C THR A 400 -0.55 25.62 -3.24
N TRP A 401 -0.16 24.35 -3.06
CA TRP A 401 -0.08 23.70 -1.75
C TRP A 401 1.20 24.05 -0.97
N VAL A 402 2.26 24.48 -1.67
CA VAL A 402 3.52 24.90 -1.03
C VAL A 402 3.32 26.20 -0.25
N ALA A 403 2.48 27.11 -0.76
CA ALA A 403 2.20 28.41 -0.13
C ALA A 403 1.46 28.30 1.22
N GLY A 404 0.69 27.23 1.44
CA GLY A 404 -0.09 27.02 2.67
C GLY A 404 0.65 26.38 3.85
N GLN A 405 1.92 25.97 3.69
CA GLN A 405 2.65 25.20 4.72
C GLN A 405 3.22 26.03 5.88
N GLY A 406 3.25 27.36 5.79
CA GLY A 406 3.86 28.23 6.79
C GLY A 406 3.26 28.18 8.19
N SER A 407 2.08 27.56 8.37
CA SER A 407 1.28 27.70 9.60
C SER A 407 0.83 26.38 10.25
N ALA A 408 1.26 25.21 9.77
CA ALA A 408 0.83 23.93 10.34
C ALA A 408 1.68 23.55 11.55
N THR A 409 1.26 24.02 12.72
CA THR A 409 1.81 23.69 14.05
C THR A 409 2.01 22.18 14.20
N GLN A 410 3.24 21.78 14.47
CA GLN A 410 3.61 20.39 14.71
C GLN A 410 3.01 19.92 16.04
N ASP A 411 2.23 18.84 16.01
CA ASP A 411 1.70 18.21 17.23
C ASP A 411 2.87 17.67 18.07
N ALA A 412 3.15 18.32 19.20
CA ALA A 412 4.29 18.06 20.08
C ALA A 412 4.39 16.58 20.56
N ALA A 413 3.25 15.89 20.69
CA ALA A 413 3.21 14.48 21.06
C ALA A 413 3.64 13.53 19.91
N GLY A 414 3.47 13.95 18.65
CA GLY A 414 3.95 13.23 17.46
C GLY A 414 5.44 13.45 17.21
N GLU A 415 5.94 14.64 17.54
CA GLU A 415 7.36 14.98 17.50
C GLU A 415 8.16 14.19 18.54
N LEU A 416 7.67 14.10 19.78
CA LEU A 416 8.30 13.29 20.83
C LEU A 416 8.36 11.80 20.48
N ALA A 417 7.31 11.20 19.91
CA ALA A 417 7.34 9.79 19.52
C ALA A 417 8.19 9.53 18.25
N GLY A 418 8.18 10.46 17.29
CA GLY A 418 9.00 10.41 16.07
C GLY A 418 10.49 10.59 16.34
N ASP A 419 10.84 11.46 17.30
CA ASP A 419 12.22 11.72 17.72
C ASP A 419 12.79 10.66 18.66
N PHE A 420 11.97 10.07 19.54
CA PHE A 420 12.47 9.10 20.52
C PHE A 420 12.54 7.67 19.98
N PHE A 421 11.61 7.29 19.11
CA PHE A 421 11.53 5.90 18.66
C PHE A 421 12.20 5.68 17.31
N GLY A 422 11.98 6.48 16.26
CA GLY A 422 12.57 6.18 14.93
C GLY A 422 12.31 4.73 14.43
N ILE A 423 11.38 4.02 15.07
CA ILE A 423 11.17 2.58 14.88
C ILE A 423 10.21 2.44 13.71
N ASP A 424 10.73 2.28 12.50
CA ASP A 424 9.91 1.81 11.39
C ASP A 424 9.66 0.30 11.53
N MET A 425 8.52 -0.09 12.12
CA MET A 425 7.98 -1.46 12.11
C MET A 425 7.00 -1.69 10.94
N GLY A 426 7.24 -1.12 9.77
CA GLY A 426 6.58 -1.51 8.52
C GLY A 426 7.44 -2.51 7.74
N LEU A 427 6.87 -3.68 7.43
CA LEU A 427 7.35 -4.61 6.40
C LEU A 427 6.96 -4.12 5.00
#